data_AF-A0A3C1Z3X5-F1
#
_entry.id   AF-A0A3C1Z3X5-F1
#
_cell.length_a   1.000
_cell.length_b   1.000
_cell.length_c   1.000
_cell.angle_alpha   90.00
_cell.angle_beta   90.00
_cell.angle_gamma   90.00
#
_symmetry.space_group_name_H-M   'P 1'
#
loop_
_entity.id
_entity.type
_entity.pdbx_description
1 polymer ?
#
loop_
_entity_poly.entity_id
_entity_poly.type
_entity_poly.pdbx_seq_one_letter_code
_entity_poly.pdbx_strand_id
1 'polypeptide(L)'
;MLVFLIHVRDPQFYALPAKTRAKNGRIRVMGFPPIGVMSLSAVLKQAGHDCVMFDQANPETPNDVILEQIKRRKPALVGMSFLSTTSYPYAKILARQIRAADAQVKLAFGGVFASLNAGLVKLQCPEVDFVCRGDGEQLLLDLLKNMDDPSGVGGVTWARDGRVVNNPNRPVERHLDQWAFPDRESLELDFVESMPLDVPAVLSMERFTTMQTSRGCPWPCVFCDIPIFNEGKWRARSADHVVAELKHLEANGY
;
A
#
# COMPACT_ATOMS: atom_id res chain seq x y z
N MET A 1 14.57 9.09 -7.38
CA MET A 1 14.83 7.63 -7.25
C MET A 1 13.64 6.87 -7.80
N LEU A 2 13.85 5.67 -8.35
CA LEU A 2 12.77 4.78 -8.77
C LEU A 2 12.30 3.89 -7.61
N VAL A 3 11.00 3.87 -7.37
CA VAL A 3 10.35 3.06 -6.33
C VAL A 3 9.28 2.18 -6.97
N PHE A 4 9.23 0.91 -6.57
CA PHE A 4 8.12 0.03 -6.91
C PHE A 4 7.21 -0.11 -5.68
N LEU A 5 5.91 0.06 -5.86
CA LEU A 5 4.90 -0.18 -4.85
C LEU A 5 4.02 -1.36 -5.28
N ILE A 6 3.92 -2.37 -4.44
CA ILE A 6 3.18 -3.60 -4.73
C ILE A 6 2.07 -3.74 -3.70
N HIS A 7 0.81 -3.75 -4.16
CA HIS A 7 -0.30 -4.17 -3.33
C HIS A 7 -0.39 -5.70 -3.34
N VAL A 8 -0.06 -6.32 -2.21
CA VAL A 8 -0.12 -7.76 -2.04
C VAL A 8 -1.52 -8.14 -1.60
N ARG A 9 -2.14 -9.06 -2.33
CA ARG A 9 -3.51 -9.50 -2.10
C ARG A 9 -3.57 -10.94 -1.63
N ASP A 10 -4.67 -11.24 -0.94
CA ASP A 10 -5.15 -12.60 -0.80
C ASP A 10 -6.05 -12.95 -2.01
N PRO A 11 -5.72 -13.99 -2.79
CA PRO A 11 -6.53 -14.46 -3.92
C PRO A 11 -7.99 -14.79 -3.60
N GLN A 12 -8.34 -14.99 -2.33
CA GLN A 12 -9.72 -15.21 -1.91
C GLN A 12 -10.56 -13.92 -1.85
N PHE A 13 -9.92 -12.74 -1.88
CA PHE A 13 -10.55 -11.43 -1.68
C PHE A 13 -10.60 -10.55 -2.94
N TYR A 14 -10.40 -11.14 -4.11
CA TYR A 14 -10.68 -10.49 -5.38
C TYR A 14 -11.08 -11.54 -6.42
N ALA A 15 -11.71 -11.08 -7.50
CA ALA A 15 -12.00 -11.93 -8.65
C ALA A 15 -11.77 -11.16 -9.95
N LEU A 16 -11.64 -11.90 -11.05
CA LEU A 16 -11.68 -11.33 -12.39
C LEU A 16 -13.07 -11.57 -12.98
N PRO A 17 -13.77 -10.53 -13.48
CA PRO A 17 -15.05 -10.71 -14.15
C PRO A 17 -14.89 -11.50 -15.44
N ALA A 18 -15.95 -12.21 -15.84
CA ALA A 18 -16.01 -12.96 -17.09
C ALA A 18 -15.60 -12.11 -18.30
N LYS A 19 -16.02 -10.83 -18.32
CA LYS A 19 -15.46 -9.82 -19.21
C LYS A 19 -14.30 -9.10 -18.51
N THR A 20 -13.11 -9.65 -18.67
CA THR A 20 -11.90 -9.23 -17.97
C THR A 20 -11.35 -7.88 -18.43
N ARG A 21 -11.71 -7.38 -19.62
CA ARG A 21 -11.28 -6.04 -20.09
C ARG A 21 -12.42 -5.05 -20.22
N ALA A 22 -12.16 -3.81 -19.81
CA ALA A 22 -13.00 -2.66 -20.06
C ALA A 22 -12.85 -2.16 -21.52
N LYS A 23 -13.70 -1.22 -21.94
CA LYS A 23 -13.68 -0.67 -23.31
C LYS A 23 -12.37 0.05 -23.64
N ASN A 24 -11.68 0.58 -22.64
CA ASN A 24 -10.37 1.22 -22.73
C ASN A 24 -9.19 0.22 -22.76
N GLY A 25 -9.45 -1.10 -22.74
CA GLY A 25 -8.43 -2.15 -22.75
C GLY A 25 -7.87 -2.53 -21.38
N ARG A 26 -8.16 -1.76 -20.32
CA ARG A 26 -7.69 -2.06 -18.96
C ARG A 26 -8.32 -3.33 -18.41
N ILE A 27 -7.54 -4.06 -17.60
CA ILE A 27 -8.04 -5.20 -16.87
C ILE A 27 -9.04 -4.72 -15.82
N ARG A 28 -10.16 -5.43 -15.73
CA ARG A 28 -11.19 -5.24 -14.72
C ARG A 28 -10.93 -6.17 -13.55
N VAL A 29 -10.97 -5.62 -12.34
CA VAL A 29 -10.80 -6.37 -11.10
C VAL A 29 -12.04 -6.17 -10.24
N MET A 30 -12.70 -7.26 -9.84
CA MET A 30 -13.71 -7.23 -8.78
C MET A 30 -12.99 -7.18 -7.43
N GLY A 31 -13.03 -6.01 -6.79
CA GLY A 31 -12.40 -5.78 -5.50
C GLY A 31 -12.14 -4.30 -5.23
N PHE A 32 -11.68 -3.99 -4.02
CA PHE A 32 -11.40 -2.61 -3.63
C PHE A 32 -10.09 -2.10 -4.24
N PRO A 33 -10.08 -0.89 -4.84
CA PRO A 33 -8.85 -0.24 -5.28
C PRO A 33 -7.86 -0.06 -4.13
N PRO A 34 -6.55 -0.26 -4.33
CA PRO A 34 -5.56 -0.20 -3.27
C PRO A 34 -5.17 1.25 -2.97
N ILE A 35 -6.09 2.01 -2.37
CA ILE A 35 -5.94 3.46 -2.17
C ILE A 35 -4.66 3.86 -1.43
N GLY A 36 -4.17 2.99 -0.52
CA GLY A 36 -2.93 3.23 0.22
C GLY A 36 -1.71 3.39 -0.69
N VAL A 37 -1.47 2.46 -1.63
CA VAL A 37 -0.31 2.57 -2.55
C VAL A 37 -0.51 3.66 -3.59
N MET A 38 -1.75 3.95 -3.98
CA MET A 38 -2.07 5.09 -4.86
C MET A 38 -1.74 6.42 -4.19
N SER A 39 -2.06 6.58 -2.90
CA SER A 39 -1.66 7.76 -2.12
C SER A 39 -0.14 7.87 -2.01
N LEU A 40 0.56 6.78 -1.72
CA LEU A 40 2.03 6.79 -1.65
C LEU A 40 2.67 7.11 -3.00
N SER A 41 2.11 6.62 -4.11
CA SER A 41 2.58 6.97 -5.45
C SER A 41 2.45 8.46 -5.74
N ALA A 42 1.32 9.08 -5.38
CA ALA A 42 1.13 10.53 -5.51
C ALA A 42 2.17 11.32 -4.71
N VAL A 43 2.42 10.93 -3.46
CA VAL A 43 3.42 11.57 -2.58
C VAL A 43 4.84 11.43 -3.15
N LEU A 44 5.21 10.23 -3.61
CA LEU A 44 6.51 9.99 -4.23
C LEU A 44 6.73 10.89 -5.46
N LYS A 45 5.73 10.96 -6.35
CA LYS A 45 5.79 11.76 -7.57
C LYS A 45 5.88 13.25 -7.28
N GLN A 46 5.10 13.75 -6.32
CA GLN A 46 5.15 15.14 -5.89
C GLN A 46 6.54 15.51 -5.32
N ALA A 47 7.21 14.56 -4.67
CA ALA A 47 8.57 14.72 -4.18
C ALA A 47 9.67 14.48 -5.26
N GLY A 48 9.30 14.28 -6.53
CA GLY A 48 10.25 14.11 -7.64
C GLY A 48 10.83 12.70 -7.79
N HIS A 49 10.18 11.68 -7.20
CA HIS A 49 10.55 10.27 -7.38
C HIS A 49 9.69 9.62 -8.47
N ASP A 50 10.29 8.66 -9.19
CA ASP A 50 9.53 7.81 -10.11
C ASP A 50 8.88 6.68 -9.32
N CYS A 51 7.62 6.37 -9.62
CA CYS A 51 6.87 5.29 -8.98
C CYS A 51 6.23 4.38 -10.03
N VAL A 52 6.39 3.07 -9.85
CA VAL A 52 5.61 2.05 -10.56
C VAL A 52 4.78 1.29 -9.55
N MET A 53 3.50 1.13 -9.84
CA MET A 53 2.59 0.34 -9.02
C MET A 53 2.30 -1.01 -9.66
N PHE A 54 2.21 -2.03 -8.82
CA PHE A 54 1.68 -3.34 -9.16
C PHE A 54 0.57 -3.70 -8.17
N ASP A 55 -0.40 -4.44 -8.67
CA ASP A 55 -1.44 -5.04 -7.84
C ASP A 55 -1.51 -6.52 -8.22
N GLN A 56 -1.41 -7.41 -7.24
CA GLN A 56 -1.41 -8.86 -7.48
C GLN A 56 -2.73 -9.39 -8.06
N ALA A 57 -3.80 -8.60 -8.07
CA ALA A 57 -5.00 -8.94 -8.82
C ALA A 57 -4.82 -8.86 -10.34
N ASN A 58 -3.78 -8.19 -10.84
CA ASN A 58 -3.53 -8.10 -12.27
C ASN A 58 -2.89 -9.40 -12.80
N PRO A 59 -3.60 -10.19 -13.64
CA PRO A 59 -3.07 -11.43 -14.20
C PRO A 59 -1.94 -11.21 -15.21
N GLU A 60 -1.73 -9.98 -15.69
CA GLU A 60 -0.66 -9.64 -16.64
C GLU A 60 0.65 -9.28 -15.95
N THR A 61 0.62 -9.07 -14.64
CA THR A 61 1.82 -8.84 -13.82
C THR A 61 1.93 -9.84 -12.68
N PRO A 62 2.02 -11.16 -12.98
CA PRO A 62 2.34 -12.17 -11.99
C PRO A 62 3.75 -11.94 -11.41
N ASN A 63 4.08 -12.63 -10.32
CA ASN A 63 5.32 -12.39 -9.58
C ASN A 63 6.58 -12.49 -10.46
N ASP A 64 6.64 -13.43 -11.40
CA ASP A 64 7.75 -13.58 -12.35
C ASP A 64 7.95 -12.34 -13.24
N VAL A 65 6.86 -11.76 -13.75
CA VAL A 65 6.91 -10.49 -14.50
C VAL A 65 7.38 -9.35 -13.61
N ILE A 66 6.88 -9.24 -12.37
CA ILE A 66 7.34 -8.22 -11.41
C ILE A 66 8.85 -8.38 -11.13
N LEU A 67 9.33 -9.61 -10.94
CA LEU A 67 10.74 -9.89 -10.72
C LEU A 67 11.60 -9.51 -11.93
N GLU A 68 11.13 -9.76 -13.15
CA GLU A 68 11.80 -9.30 -14.36
C GLU A 68 11.88 -7.76 -14.41
N GLN A 69 10.79 -7.07 -14.07
CA GLN A 69 10.79 -5.60 -14.00
C GLN A 69 11.77 -5.06 -12.96
N ILE A 70 11.87 -5.71 -11.79
CA ILE A 70 12.84 -5.34 -10.75
C ILE A 70 14.27 -5.48 -11.30
N LYS A 71 14.61 -6.62 -11.91
CA LYS A 71 15.94 -6.86 -12.50
C LYS A 71 16.29 -5.85 -13.61
N ARG A 72 15.32 -5.57 -14.48
CA ARG A 72 15.51 -4.67 -15.63
C ARG A 72 15.65 -3.22 -15.20
N ARG A 73 14.79 -2.76 -14.30
CA ARG A 73 14.68 -1.33 -13.95
C ARG A 73 15.46 -0.94 -12.69
N LYS A 74 15.88 -1.91 -11.87
CA LYS A 74 16.68 -1.72 -10.65
C LYS A 74 16.13 -0.62 -9.75
N PRO A 75 14.89 -0.76 -9.23
CA PRO A 75 14.34 0.22 -8.30
C PRO A 75 15.21 0.31 -7.04
N ALA A 76 15.31 1.51 -6.46
CA ALA A 76 16.04 1.71 -5.21
C ALA A 76 15.32 1.04 -4.03
N LEU A 77 13.99 0.99 -4.08
CA LEU A 77 13.13 0.41 -3.05
C LEU A 77 11.93 -0.31 -3.69
N VAL A 78 11.60 -1.49 -3.17
CA VAL A 78 10.33 -2.17 -3.40
C VAL A 78 9.53 -2.17 -2.11
N GLY A 79 8.45 -1.38 -2.08
CA GLY A 79 7.49 -1.35 -0.99
C GLY A 79 6.33 -2.32 -1.25
N MET A 80 6.07 -3.23 -0.32
CA MET A 80 4.93 -4.15 -0.36
C MET A 80 3.92 -3.78 0.73
N SER A 81 2.70 -3.44 0.32
CA SER A 81 1.60 -3.06 1.21
C SER A 81 0.58 -4.19 1.27
N PHE A 82 0.20 -4.59 2.49
CA PHE A 82 -0.82 -5.61 2.72
C PHE A 82 -1.63 -5.31 3.98
N LEU A 83 -2.91 -5.70 3.94
CA LEU A 83 -3.86 -5.34 4.98
C LEU A 83 -3.87 -6.33 6.14
N SER A 84 -3.93 -7.62 5.85
CA SER A 84 -4.37 -8.64 6.81
C SER A 84 -3.35 -9.77 7.00
N THR A 85 -3.64 -10.61 7.99
CA THR A 85 -2.93 -11.87 8.24
C THR A 85 -2.98 -12.82 7.04
N THR A 86 -4.05 -12.78 6.23
CA THR A 86 -4.25 -13.71 5.12
C THR A 86 -3.42 -13.33 3.89
N SER A 87 -3.12 -12.04 3.72
CA SER A 87 -2.19 -11.56 2.67
C SER A 87 -0.71 -11.74 3.05
N TYR A 88 -0.40 -11.87 4.34
CA TYR A 88 0.98 -11.92 4.83
C TYR A 88 1.82 -13.12 4.31
N PRO A 89 1.30 -14.36 4.19
CA PRO A 89 2.01 -15.45 3.53
C PRO A 89 2.49 -15.10 2.11
N TYR A 90 1.63 -14.46 1.30
CA TYR A 90 1.96 -14.03 -0.05
C TYR A 90 3.02 -12.93 -0.07
N ALA A 91 2.96 -11.99 0.89
CA ALA A 91 4.00 -10.96 1.05
C ALA A 91 5.38 -11.60 1.34
N LYS A 92 5.43 -12.59 2.24
CA LYS A 92 6.68 -13.33 2.54
C LYS A 92 7.22 -14.08 1.33
N ILE A 93 6.35 -14.76 0.58
CA ILE A 93 6.74 -15.48 -0.64
C ILE A 93 7.37 -14.50 -1.63
N LEU A 94 6.70 -13.39 -1.90
CA LEU A 94 7.20 -12.38 -2.83
C LEU A 94 8.53 -11.76 -2.35
N ALA A 95 8.63 -11.38 -1.08
CA ALA A 95 9.87 -10.81 -0.53
C ALA A 95 11.07 -11.77 -0.68
N ARG A 96 10.86 -13.06 -0.42
CA ARG A 96 11.89 -14.10 -0.60
C ARG A 96 12.27 -14.30 -2.06
N GLN A 97 11.28 -14.32 -2.96
CA GLN A 97 11.52 -14.40 -4.39
C GLN A 97 12.33 -13.20 -4.89
N ILE A 98 11.99 -11.98 -4.44
CA ILE A 98 12.73 -10.77 -4.80
C ILE A 98 14.15 -10.84 -4.26
N ARG A 99 14.35 -11.17 -2.99
CA ARG A 99 15.70 -11.26 -2.40
C ARG A 99 16.57 -12.32 -3.07
N ALA A 100 15.99 -13.46 -3.48
CA ALA A 100 16.70 -14.49 -4.22
C ALA A 100 17.07 -14.05 -5.66
N ALA A 101 16.25 -13.18 -6.25
CA ALA A 101 16.46 -12.66 -7.60
C ALA A 101 17.42 -11.46 -7.67
N ASP A 102 17.42 -10.63 -6.63
CA ASP A 102 18.26 -9.44 -6.49
C ASP A 102 18.58 -9.22 -5.00
N ALA A 103 19.84 -9.42 -4.62
CA ALA A 103 20.30 -9.28 -3.25
C ALA A 103 20.48 -7.82 -2.82
N GLN A 104 20.50 -6.86 -3.75
CA GLN A 104 20.83 -5.46 -3.47
C GLN A 104 19.61 -4.55 -3.31
N VAL A 105 18.49 -4.90 -3.95
CA VAL A 105 17.26 -4.10 -3.83
C VAL A 105 16.81 -4.00 -2.37
N LYS A 106 16.43 -2.79 -1.94
CA LYS A 106 15.85 -2.57 -0.61
C LYS A 106 14.39 -2.97 -0.61
N LEU A 107 13.96 -3.68 0.42
CA LEU A 107 12.60 -4.16 0.60
C LEU A 107 11.95 -3.50 1.82
N ALA A 108 10.75 -2.95 1.64
CA ALA A 108 9.94 -2.44 2.72
C ALA A 108 8.58 -3.13 2.78
N PHE A 109 8.13 -3.48 3.98
CA PHE A 109 6.74 -3.86 4.26
C PHE A 109 5.99 -2.70 4.88
N GLY A 110 4.72 -2.56 4.54
CA GLY A 110 3.80 -1.59 5.13
C GLY A 110 2.36 -2.10 5.13
N GLY A 111 1.46 -1.29 5.67
CA GLY A 111 0.05 -1.64 5.88
C GLY A 111 -0.25 -2.05 7.32
N VAL A 112 -1.53 -2.30 7.60
CA VAL A 112 -2.06 -2.43 8.97
C VAL A 112 -1.45 -3.62 9.69
N PHE A 113 -1.51 -4.82 9.09
CA PHE A 113 -0.93 -6.01 9.69
C PHE A 113 0.58 -5.86 9.96
N ALA A 114 1.34 -5.34 8.99
CA ALA A 114 2.77 -5.11 9.13
C ALA A 114 3.07 -4.13 10.28
N SER A 115 2.26 -3.09 10.42
CA SER A 115 2.44 -2.06 11.44
C SER A 115 2.26 -2.62 12.85
N LEU A 116 1.20 -3.39 13.06
CA LEU A 116 0.82 -3.93 14.37
C LEU A 116 1.71 -5.13 14.80
N ASN A 117 2.36 -5.79 13.84
CA ASN A 117 3.17 -6.99 14.07
C ASN A 117 4.66 -6.78 13.72
N ALA A 118 5.13 -5.54 13.66
CA ALA A 118 6.39 -5.18 13.00
C ALA A 118 7.61 -5.99 13.46
N GLY A 119 7.76 -6.19 14.77
CA GLY A 119 8.85 -6.99 15.33
C GLY A 119 8.81 -8.45 14.90
N LEU A 120 7.63 -9.08 14.98
CA LEU A 120 7.43 -10.48 14.55
C LEU A 120 7.60 -10.62 13.03
N VAL A 121 7.08 -9.68 12.27
CA VAL A 121 7.23 -9.63 10.81
C VAL A 121 8.70 -9.56 10.42
N LYS A 122 9.49 -8.68 11.05
CA LYS A 122 10.93 -8.57 10.79
C LYS A 122 11.70 -9.84 11.17
N LEU A 123 11.31 -10.51 12.26
CA LEU A 123 11.90 -11.79 12.69
C LEU A 123 11.59 -12.93 11.71
N GLN A 124 10.34 -13.03 11.24
CA GLN A 124 9.88 -14.11 10.36
C GLN A 124 10.27 -13.92 8.89
N CYS A 125 10.53 -12.68 8.49
CA CYS A 125 10.96 -12.30 7.15
C CYS A 125 12.24 -11.44 7.21
N PRO A 126 13.39 -12.04 7.57
CA PRO A 126 14.65 -11.31 7.67
C PRO A 126 15.10 -10.68 6.36
N GLU A 127 14.60 -11.16 5.22
CA GLU A 127 14.88 -10.67 3.87
C GLU A 127 14.40 -9.24 3.63
N VAL A 128 13.39 -8.78 4.39
CA VAL A 128 12.86 -7.42 4.31
C VAL A 128 13.74 -6.47 5.11
N ASP A 129 14.21 -5.39 4.51
CA ASP A 129 15.08 -4.42 5.18
C ASP A 129 14.32 -3.59 6.23
N PHE A 130 13.10 -3.16 5.88
CA PHE A 130 12.31 -2.23 6.69
C PHE A 130 10.86 -2.70 6.87
N VAL A 131 10.33 -2.63 8.08
CA VAL A 131 8.90 -2.72 8.35
C VAL A 131 8.43 -1.33 8.79
N CYS A 132 7.61 -0.70 7.95
CA CYS A 132 7.13 0.67 8.12
C CYS A 132 5.79 0.65 8.88
N ARG A 133 5.71 1.39 9.98
CA ARG A 133 4.55 1.43 10.89
C ARG A 133 3.79 2.75 10.79
N GLY A 134 2.46 2.64 10.71
CA GLY A 134 1.56 3.79 10.70
C GLY A 134 1.39 4.38 9.29
N ASP A 135 1.11 5.68 9.24
CA ASP A 135 0.93 6.43 8.00
C ASP A 135 2.24 6.48 7.19
N GLY A 136 2.15 6.13 5.90
CA GLY A 136 3.32 5.89 5.06
C GLY A 136 3.83 7.12 4.31
N GLU A 137 3.03 8.18 4.17
CA GLU A 137 3.30 9.30 3.26
C GLU A 137 4.64 9.98 3.55
N GLN A 138 4.77 10.63 4.71
CA GLN A 138 6.04 11.25 5.11
C GLN A 138 7.10 10.22 5.47
N LEU A 139 6.70 9.08 6.07
CA LEU A 139 7.63 8.03 6.48
C LEU A 139 8.44 7.53 5.28
N LEU A 140 7.80 7.28 4.15
CA LEU A 140 8.44 6.77 2.94
C LEU A 140 9.48 7.77 2.39
N LEU A 141 9.17 9.07 2.41
CA LEU A 141 10.11 10.11 1.97
C LEU A 141 11.34 10.18 2.89
N ASP A 142 11.12 10.08 4.21
CA ASP A 142 12.21 10.11 5.18
C ASP A 142 13.05 8.83 5.10
N LEU A 143 12.43 7.67 4.88
CA LEU A 143 13.11 6.40 4.67
C LEU A 143 13.99 6.44 3.43
N LEU A 144 13.47 6.92 2.30
CA LEU A 144 14.22 7.01 1.04
C LEU A 144 15.51 7.83 1.18
N LYS A 145 15.51 8.88 2.00
CA LYS A 145 16.70 9.70 2.28
C LYS A 145 17.72 9.02 3.19
N ASN A 146 17.30 8.01 3.96
CA ASN A 146 18.08 7.41 5.05
C ASN A 146 18.11 5.87 4.97
N MET A 147 18.05 5.28 3.77
CA MET A 147 17.99 3.82 3.62
C MET A 147 19.26 3.10 4.10
N ASP A 148 20.40 3.79 4.09
CA ASP A 148 21.68 3.22 4.56
C ASP A 148 21.79 3.23 6.09
N ASP A 149 21.16 4.21 6.75
CA ASP A 149 21.03 4.28 8.21
C ASP A 149 19.64 4.80 8.60
N PRO A 150 18.65 3.91 8.79
CA PRO A 150 17.29 4.31 9.09
C PRO A 150 17.10 4.67 10.57
N SER A 151 18.15 4.76 11.40
CA SER A 151 18.03 4.96 12.85
C SER A 151 17.24 6.22 13.25
N GLY A 152 17.32 7.28 12.44
CA GLY A 152 16.56 8.52 12.62
C GLY A 152 15.14 8.51 12.05
N VAL A 153 14.73 7.46 11.35
CA VAL A 153 13.44 7.41 10.65
C VAL A 153 12.35 6.89 11.59
N GLY A 154 11.49 7.79 12.06
CA GLY A 154 10.36 7.42 12.93
C GLY A 154 9.42 6.40 12.27
N GLY A 155 8.94 5.44 13.05
CA GLY A 155 8.00 4.41 12.59
C GLY A 155 8.64 3.21 11.87
N VAL A 156 9.96 3.13 11.76
CA VAL A 156 10.63 2.01 11.08
C VAL A 156 11.08 0.95 12.09
N THR A 157 10.85 -0.31 11.75
CA THR A 157 11.44 -1.49 12.39
C THR A 157 12.41 -2.13 11.40
N TRP A 158 13.63 -2.40 11.83
CA TRP A 158 14.72 -2.88 10.98
C TRP A 158 15.65 -3.82 11.78
N ALA A 159 16.77 -4.23 11.19
CA ALA A 159 17.77 -5.04 11.89
C ALA A 159 19.14 -4.36 11.92
N ARG A 160 19.77 -4.35 13.09
CA ARG A 160 21.14 -3.90 13.30
C ARG A 160 21.89 -4.95 14.10
N ASP A 161 23.07 -5.37 13.61
CA ASP A 161 23.91 -6.37 14.28
C ASP A 161 23.14 -7.66 14.64
N GLY A 162 22.29 -8.12 13.72
CA GLY A 162 21.47 -9.33 13.88
C GLY A 162 20.27 -9.19 14.84
N ARG A 163 20.02 -7.99 15.39
CA ARG A 163 18.91 -7.72 16.32
C ARG A 163 17.86 -6.83 15.69
N VAL A 164 16.59 -7.11 15.99
CA VAL A 164 15.48 -6.26 15.58
C VAL A 164 15.50 -4.97 16.39
N VAL A 165 15.48 -3.85 15.70
CA VAL A 165 15.44 -2.50 16.25
C VAL A 165 14.10 -1.87 15.86
N ASN A 166 13.39 -1.33 16.85
CA ASN A 166 12.17 -0.56 16.65
C ASN A 166 12.48 0.91 16.94
N ASN A 167 12.47 1.76 15.93
CA ASN A 167 12.56 3.20 16.15
C ASN A 167 11.30 3.71 16.88
N PRO A 168 11.31 4.89 17.50
CA PRO A 168 10.07 5.49 18.01
C PRO A 168 9.03 5.66 16.91
N ASN A 169 7.74 5.53 17.24
CA ASN A 169 6.66 5.83 16.29
C ASN A 169 6.65 7.33 15.96
N ARG A 170 6.16 7.67 14.76
CA ARG A 170 5.93 9.07 14.39
C ARG A 170 4.68 9.59 15.11
N PRO A 171 4.63 10.90 15.44
CA PRO A 171 3.38 11.54 15.78
C PRO A 171 2.37 11.33 14.65
N VAL A 172 1.13 11.03 15.02
CA VAL A 172 0.04 10.87 14.06
C VAL A 172 -0.24 12.21 13.35
N GLU A 173 -0.15 12.21 12.02
CA GLU A 173 -0.37 13.41 11.19
C GLU A 173 -1.82 13.86 11.26
N ARG A 174 -2.11 15.09 11.70
CA ARG A 174 -3.49 15.59 11.81
C ARG A 174 -3.99 16.30 10.55
N HIS A 175 -3.09 16.94 9.81
CA HIS A 175 -3.43 17.71 8.63
C HIS A 175 -3.39 16.81 7.40
N LEU A 176 -4.49 16.10 7.15
CA LEU A 176 -4.59 15.16 6.03
C LEU A 176 -4.67 15.85 4.65
N ASP A 177 -5.01 17.14 4.63
CA ASP A 177 -5.17 17.91 3.39
C ASP A 177 -3.85 18.31 2.73
N GLN A 178 -2.72 18.11 3.42
CA GLN A 178 -1.40 18.35 2.83
C GLN A 178 -1.06 17.35 1.70
N TRP A 179 -1.72 16.19 1.68
CA TRP A 179 -1.41 15.13 0.74
C TRP A 179 -2.23 15.26 -0.53
N ALA A 180 -1.57 15.07 -1.68
CA ALA A 180 -2.22 15.02 -2.98
C ALA A 180 -3.27 13.90 -3.06
N PHE A 181 -4.19 14.02 -4.01
CA PHE A 181 -5.15 12.95 -4.28
C PHE A 181 -4.42 11.66 -4.72
N PRO A 182 -4.96 10.49 -4.35
CA PRO A 182 -4.41 9.20 -4.77
C PRO A 182 -4.21 9.10 -6.29
N ASP A 183 -3.04 8.62 -6.69
CA ASP A 183 -2.64 8.39 -8.09
C ASP A 183 -3.38 7.18 -8.67
N ARG A 184 -4.64 7.41 -9.07
CA ARG A 184 -5.52 6.36 -9.59
C ARG A 184 -5.24 6.00 -11.04
N GLU A 185 -4.59 6.89 -11.79
CA GLU A 185 -4.39 6.73 -13.24
C GLU A 185 -3.19 5.86 -13.56
N SER A 186 -2.17 5.85 -12.71
CA SER A 186 -0.92 5.13 -12.97
C SER A 186 -0.97 3.65 -12.61
N LEU A 187 -2.01 3.21 -11.91
CA LEU A 187 -2.36 1.80 -11.82
C LEU A 187 -3.43 1.53 -12.87
N GLU A 188 -3.05 0.95 -14.01
CA GLU A 188 -3.91 0.77 -15.19
C GLU A 188 -4.92 -0.38 -15.04
N LEU A 189 -5.64 -0.38 -13.92
CA LEU A 189 -6.70 -1.33 -13.59
C LEU A 189 -8.01 -0.58 -13.38
N ASP A 190 -9.10 -1.13 -13.92
CA ASP A 190 -10.44 -0.67 -13.62
C ASP A 190 -11.04 -1.56 -12.53
N PHE A 191 -11.35 -0.98 -11.38
CA PHE A 191 -12.03 -1.70 -10.31
C PHE A 191 -13.53 -1.66 -10.52
N VAL A 192 -14.20 -2.74 -10.15
CA VAL A 192 -15.66 -2.83 -10.07
C VAL A 192 -16.04 -3.30 -8.68
N GLU A 193 -17.10 -2.73 -8.11
CA GLU A 193 -17.42 -2.93 -6.70
C GLU A 193 -18.09 -4.29 -6.49
N SER A 194 -17.37 -5.18 -5.80
CA SER A 194 -17.88 -6.44 -5.28
C SER A 194 -17.28 -6.67 -3.90
N MET A 195 -18.13 -6.85 -2.90
CA MET A 195 -17.70 -7.33 -1.58
C MET A 195 -17.39 -8.84 -1.70
N PRO A 196 -16.18 -9.32 -1.39
CA PRO A 196 -15.86 -10.75 -1.44
C PRO A 196 -16.42 -11.53 -0.24
N LEU A 197 -17.02 -10.89 0.76
CA LEU A 197 -17.53 -11.54 1.97
C LEU A 197 -19.00 -11.91 1.80
N ASP A 198 -19.27 -13.22 1.67
CA ASP A 198 -20.52 -14.00 1.88
C ASP A 198 -21.85 -13.47 1.31
N VAL A 199 -21.81 -12.31 0.67
CA VAL A 199 -22.92 -11.62 0.03
C VAL A 199 -22.40 -11.17 -1.32
N PRO A 200 -22.73 -11.86 -2.43
CA PRO A 200 -22.40 -11.42 -3.77
C PRO A 200 -23.26 -10.21 -4.14
N ALA A 201 -23.06 -9.10 -3.42
CA ALA A 201 -23.59 -7.80 -3.77
C ALA A 201 -22.57 -7.12 -4.67
N VAL A 202 -22.76 -7.28 -5.97
CA VAL A 202 -22.18 -6.37 -6.94
C VAL A 202 -23.00 -5.10 -6.88
N LEU A 203 -22.45 -4.07 -6.27
CA LEU A 203 -23.12 -2.77 -6.16
C LEU A 203 -23.03 -2.00 -7.47
N SER A 204 -21.92 -2.16 -8.21
CA SER A 204 -21.75 -1.60 -9.55
C SER A 204 -20.79 -2.43 -10.39
N MET A 205 -21.17 -2.67 -11.65
CA MET A 205 -20.28 -3.20 -12.69
C MET A 205 -19.57 -2.09 -13.47
N GLU A 206 -19.87 -0.83 -13.17
CA GLU A 206 -19.16 0.32 -13.72
C GLU A 206 -17.84 0.53 -13.00
N ARG A 207 -16.98 1.37 -13.59
CA ARG A 207 -15.68 1.70 -13.01
C ARG A 207 -15.93 2.41 -11.68
N PHE A 208 -15.33 1.88 -10.62
CA PHE A 208 -15.53 2.34 -9.26
C PHE A 208 -14.19 2.72 -8.62
N THR A 209 -14.24 3.64 -7.65
CA THR A 209 -13.12 3.90 -6.76
C THR A 209 -13.58 4.23 -5.35
N THR A 210 -12.66 4.14 -4.38
CA THR A 210 -12.90 4.53 -3.00
C THR A 210 -12.27 5.89 -2.70
N MET A 211 -12.83 6.57 -1.71
CA MET A 211 -12.27 7.79 -1.14
C MET A 211 -12.12 7.63 0.37
N GLN A 212 -11.00 8.12 0.91
CA GLN A 212 -10.78 8.19 2.34
C GLN A 212 -10.99 9.63 2.82
N THR A 213 -12.10 9.90 3.48
CA THR A 213 -12.44 11.23 4.03
C THR A 213 -11.85 11.44 5.43
N SER A 214 -11.54 10.35 6.13
CA SER A 214 -10.95 10.37 7.47
C SER A 214 -10.13 9.12 7.75
N ARG A 215 -9.30 9.17 8.80
CA ARG A 215 -8.49 8.07 9.33
C ARG A 215 -8.73 7.89 10.83
N GLY A 216 -8.79 6.63 11.25
CA GLY A 216 -8.89 6.24 12.66
C GLY A 216 -10.29 6.28 13.25
N CYS A 217 -10.40 5.81 14.48
CA CYS A 217 -11.64 5.69 15.23
C CYS A 217 -11.32 5.85 16.72
N PRO A 218 -12.11 6.66 17.48
CA PRO A 218 -11.83 6.91 18.89
C PRO A 218 -12.44 5.85 19.82
N TRP A 219 -13.22 4.90 19.28
CA TRP A 219 -13.95 3.93 20.07
C TRP A 219 -13.08 2.72 20.44
N PRO A 220 -12.98 2.32 21.72
CA PRO A 220 -12.07 1.27 22.18
C PRO A 220 -12.68 -0.14 22.06
N CYS A 221 -13.27 -0.47 20.90
CA CYS A 221 -13.88 -1.78 20.67
C CYS A 221 -12.83 -2.90 20.84
N VAL A 222 -13.05 -3.82 21.77
CA VAL A 222 -12.06 -4.86 22.17
C VAL A 222 -11.64 -5.82 21.04
N PHE A 223 -12.44 -5.91 19.98
CA PHE A 223 -12.21 -6.76 18.82
C PHE A 223 -11.57 -6.03 17.63
N CYS A 224 -11.37 -4.71 17.73
CA CYS A 224 -10.97 -3.87 16.60
C CYS A 224 -9.53 -3.37 16.75
N ASP A 225 -8.77 -3.44 15.66
CA ASP A 225 -7.38 -3.00 15.57
C ASP A 225 -7.22 -1.52 15.17
N ILE A 226 -8.25 -0.91 14.57
CA ILE A 226 -8.25 0.49 14.11
C ILE A 226 -7.84 1.50 15.20
N PRO A 227 -8.36 1.41 16.45
CA PRO A 227 -7.96 2.33 17.52
C PRO A 227 -6.51 2.12 17.94
N ILE A 228 -5.99 0.88 17.90
CA ILE A 228 -4.58 0.61 18.20
C ILE A 228 -3.68 1.22 17.11
N PHE A 229 -4.04 1.02 15.84
CA PHE A 229 -3.28 1.57 14.70
C PHE A 229 -3.27 3.11 14.68
N ASN A 230 -4.38 3.76 15.04
CA ASN A 230 -4.52 5.22 14.98
C ASN A 230 -4.42 5.92 16.35
N GLU A 231 -3.94 5.23 17.38
CA GLU A 231 -3.83 5.75 18.76
C GLU A 231 -5.15 6.32 19.32
N GLY A 232 -6.29 5.72 18.97
CA GLY A 232 -7.62 6.16 19.38
C GLY A 232 -8.01 7.55 18.86
N LYS A 233 -7.37 8.03 17.79
CA LYS A 233 -7.64 9.35 17.22
C LYS A 233 -8.39 9.24 15.91
N TRP A 234 -9.43 10.04 15.77
CA TRP A 234 -10.08 10.31 14.48
C TRP A 234 -9.51 11.58 13.88
N ARG A 235 -9.19 11.53 12.59
CA ARG A 235 -8.57 12.62 11.84
C ARG A 235 -9.28 12.75 10.51
N ALA A 236 -9.78 13.93 10.20
CA ALA A 236 -10.55 14.17 8.99
C ALA A 236 -9.83 15.12 8.05
N ARG A 237 -10.14 14.96 6.77
CA ARG A 237 -9.90 15.98 5.75
C ARG A 237 -10.92 17.09 5.89
N SER A 238 -10.61 18.29 5.42
CA SER A 238 -11.62 19.35 5.33
C SER A 238 -12.71 18.97 4.32
N ALA A 239 -13.90 19.54 4.50
CA ALA A 239 -15.00 19.35 3.56
C ALA A 239 -14.62 19.83 2.14
N ASP A 240 -13.91 20.95 2.03
CA ASP A 240 -13.44 21.49 0.74
C ASP A 240 -12.49 20.52 0.04
N HIS A 241 -11.55 19.93 0.78
CA HIS A 241 -10.62 18.96 0.21
C HIS A 241 -11.32 17.66 -0.24
N VAL A 242 -12.35 17.21 0.48
CA VAL A 242 -13.19 16.07 0.08
C VAL A 242 -14.00 16.39 -1.17
N VAL A 243 -14.65 17.55 -1.24
CA VAL A 243 -15.44 17.98 -2.40
C VAL A 243 -14.55 18.17 -3.63
N ALA A 244 -13.35 18.69 -3.45
CA ALA A 244 -12.38 18.82 -4.53
C ALA A 244 -12.00 17.45 -5.13
N GLU A 245 -11.81 16.42 -4.30
CA GLU A 245 -11.56 15.07 -4.82
C GLU A 245 -12.80 14.48 -5.49
N LEU A 246 -14.01 14.71 -4.97
CA LEU A 246 -15.25 14.24 -5.61
C LEU A 246 -15.39 14.79 -7.03
N LYS A 247 -15.18 16.10 -7.20
CA LYS A 247 -15.19 16.75 -8.53
C LYS A 247 -14.09 16.20 -9.45
N HIS A 248 -12.90 15.94 -8.89
CA HIS A 248 -11.81 15.33 -9.64
C HIS A 248 -12.16 13.90 -10.11
N LEU A 249 -12.84 13.11 -9.27
CA LEU A 249 -13.28 11.77 -9.63
C LEU A 249 -14.36 11.79 -10.71
N GLU A 250 -15.38 12.64 -10.55
CA GLU A 250 -16.44 12.85 -11.55
C GLU A 250 -15.85 13.24 -12.91
N ALA A 251 -14.92 14.20 -12.94
CA ALA A 251 -14.24 14.63 -14.16
C ALA A 251 -13.42 13.51 -14.85
N ASN A 252 -12.99 12.50 -14.09
CA ASN A 252 -12.22 11.36 -14.59
C ASN A 252 -13.07 10.12 -14.91
N GLY A 253 -14.40 10.26 -14.88
CA GLY A 253 -15.35 9.21 -15.25
C GLY A 253 -15.45 8.08 -14.23
N TYR A 254 -15.40 8.43 -12.94
CA TYR A 254 -15.81 7.59 -11.83
C TYR A 254 -17.24 7.91 -11.38
#